data_AF-A0A2V8QI84-F1
#
_entry.id   AF-A0A2V8QI84-F1
#
_cell.length_a   1.000
_cell.length_b   1.000
_cell.length_c   1.000
_cell.angle_alpha   90.00
_cell.angle_beta   90.00
_cell.angle_gamma   90.00
#
_symmetry.space_group_name_H-M   'P 1'
#
loop_
_entity.id
_entity.type
_entity.pdbx_description
1 polymer ?
#
loop_
_entity_poly.entity_id
_entity_poly.type
_entity_poly.pdbx_seq_one_letter_code
_entity_poly.pdbx_strand_id
1 'polypeptide(L)'
;MKLQKVLSALVTVLMVALLVVATSASTSAQEPKQNDGEDQTNLDTQLYLIVATNQSVADEKLPAALDSVVKQLRATLPFKNYRLAATLLNRVKNEGRLDLSWIGAPIISAQSEVSPLTPSFSSFKIRVVKLAKNTAGETVVQMAGFNFGARFPIQTMSVASANAVPVINYENTGLQTDISIREGEPVIVGTLNVGPSGDAIILVVSAKRTSR
;
A
#
# COMPACT_ATOMS: atom_id res chain seq x y z
N MET A 1 16.85 33.54 79.83
CA MET A 1 16.35 32.14 79.66
C MET A 1 14.95 32.00 79.04
N LYS A 2 14.10 33.04 78.96
CA LYS A 2 12.75 32.89 78.35
C LYS A 2 12.74 33.01 76.81
N LEU A 3 13.64 33.80 76.21
CA LEU A 3 13.64 34.03 74.76
C LEU A 3 14.15 32.84 73.92
N GLN A 4 15.14 32.10 74.43
CA GLN A 4 15.65 30.88 73.76
C GLN A 4 14.62 29.74 73.74
N LYS A 5 13.76 29.64 74.76
CA LYS A 5 12.69 28.62 74.81
C LYS A 5 11.57 28.92 73.81
N VAL A 6 11.27 30.20 73.58
CA VAL A 6 10.27 30.63 72.59
C VAL A 6 10.80 30.42 71.17
N LEU A 7 12.08 30.71 70.91
CA LEU A 7 12.70 30.48 69.60
C LEU A 7 12.80 28.99 69.27
N SER A 8 13.12 28.14 70.25
CA SER A 8 13.16 26.67 70.06
C SER A 8 11.77 26.08 69.82
N ALA A 9 10.72 26.63 70.45
CA ALA A 9 9.34 26.22 70.22
C ALA A 9 8.82 26.65 68.85
N LEU A 10 9.21 27.85 68.37
CA LEU A 10 8.82 28.33 67.04
C LEU A 10 9.46 27.50 65.91
N VAL A 11 10.72 27.11 66.08
CA VAL A 11 11.44 26.27 65.09
C VAL A 11 10.89 24.84 65.04
N THR A 12 10.44 24.28 66.18
CA THR A 12 9.80 22.95 66.19
C THR A 12 8.41 22.96 65.57
N VAL A 13 7.62 24.01 65.79
CA VAL A 13 6.29 24.14 65.13
C VAL A 13 6.44 24.34 63.61
N LEU A 14 7.46 25.10 63.17
CA LEU A 14 7.73 25.28 61.74
C LEU A 14 8.22 23.99 61.06
N MET A 15 8.99 23.15 61.75
CA MET A 15 9.45 21.87 61.19
C MET A 15 8.34 20.82 61.12
N VAL A 16 7.39 20.81 62.06
CA VAL A 16 6.23 19.91 62.02
C VAL A 16 5.23 20.34 60.94
N ALA A 17 5.07 21.63 60.68
CA ALA A 17 4.23 22.12 59.58
C ALA A 17 4.80 21.79 58.19
N LEU A 18 6.14 21.74 58.04
CA LEU A 18 6.77 21.35 56.77
C LEU A 18 6.66 19.85 56.46
N LEU A 19 6.50 19.01 57.49
CA LEU A 19 6.37 17.55 57.34
C LEU A 19 4.94 17.10 56.98
N VAL A 20 3.92 17.94 57.17
CA VAL A 20 2.52 17.61 56.83
C VAL A 20 2.15 17.94 55.37
N VAL A 21 2.96 18.75 54.67
CA VAL A 21 2.74 19.07 53.24
C VAL A 21 3.44 18.08 52.29
N ALA A 22 4.29 17.20 52.82
CA ALA A 22 5.03 16.20 52.01
C ALA A 22 4.27 14.89 51.76
N THR A 23 3.03 14.74 52.25
CA THR A 23 2.17 13.57 51.98
C THR A 23 1.08 13.86 50.94
N SER A 24 1.39 14.69 49.95
CA SER A 24 0.71 14.57 48.66
C SER A 24 1.44 13.48 47.87
N ALA A 25 1.23 12.23 48.28
CA ALA A 25 1.49 11.10 47.40
C ALA A 25 0.64 11.36 46.16
N SER A 26 1.29 11.88 45.12
CA SER A 26 0.74 11.86 43.78
C SER A 26 0.63 10.39 43.46
N THR A 27 -0.51 9.79 43.79
CA THR A 27 -1.00 8.60 43.12
C THR A 27 -1.27 9.06 41.70
N SER A 28 -0.21 9.27 40.92
CA SER A 28 -0.25 9.03 39.50
C SER A 28 -0.72 7.60 39.40
N ALA A 29 -2.02 7.44 39.16
CA ALA A 29 -2.56 6.25 38.56
C ALA A 29 -1.67 6.02 37.35
N GLN A 30 -0.69 5.15 37.53
CA GLN A 30 0.08 4.57 36.46
C GLN A 30 -0.99 3.80 35.72
N GLU A 31 -1.60 4.44 34.71
CA GLU A 31 -2.22 3.71 33.61
C GLU A 31 -1.26 2.57 33.33
N PRO A 32 -1.73 1.31 33.28
CA PRO A 32 -0.87 0.26 32.81
C PRO A 32 -0.33 0.78 31.50
N LYS A 33 0.99 1.02 31.45
CA LYS A 33 1.72 1.09 30.19
C LYS A 33 1.40 -0.24 29.56
N GLN A 34 0.31 -0.26 28.80
CA GLN A 34 0.01 -1.30 27.88
C GLN A 34 1.32 -1.44 27.13
N ASN A 35 1.91 -2.61 27.21
CA ASN A 35 2.94 -2.99 26.28
C ASN A 35 2.32 -2.74 24.89
N ASP A 36 2.52 -1.55 24.34
CA ASP A 36 2.70 -1.35 22.91
C ASP A 36 4.03 -2.04 22.60
N GLY A 37 4.05 -3.37 22.80
CA GLY A 37 4.99 -4.21 22.11
C GLY A 37 4.66 -3.92 20.66
N GLU A 38 5.59 -3.24 19.97
CA GLU A 38 5.53 -2.98 18.55
C GLU A 38 4.85 -4.18 17.90
N ASP A 39 3.67 -3.98 17.30
CA ASP A 39 2.90 -5.08 16.76
C ASP A 39 3.75 -5.74 15.67
N GLN A 40 4.43 -6.83 16.03
CA GLN A 40 5.40 -7.52 15.16
C GLN A 40 4.69 -8.35 14.07
N THR A 41 3.39 -8.14 13.89
CA THR A 41 2.62 -8.77 12.84
C THR A 41 3.20 -8.43 11.48
N ASN A 42 3.53 -9.47 10.71
CA ASN A 42 3.83 -9.32 9.31
C ASN A 42 2.55 -9.47 8.49
N LEU A 43 2.48 -8.72 7.41
CA LEU A 43 1.43 -8.74 6.42
C LEU A 43 2.01 -9.26 5.11
N ASP A 44 1.37 -10.29 4.56
CA ASP A 44 1.59 -10.70 3.18
C ASP A 44 0.68 -9.84 2.29
N THR A 45 1.30 -9.11 1.37
CA THR A 45 0.65 -8.23 0.40
C THR A 45 0.83 -8.80 -0.99
N GLN A 46 -0.23 -8.76 -1.78
CA GLN A 46 -0.21 -9.23 -3.17
C GLN A 46 -0.76 -8.13 -4.06
N LEU A 47 -0.01 -7.79 -5.11
CA LEU A 47 -0.46 -6.89 -6.17
C LEU A 47 -0.58 -7.71 -7.45
N TYR A 48 -1.77 -7.68 -8.05
CA TYR A 48 -2.03 -8.21 -9.37
C TYR A 48 -2.21 -7.06 -10.34
N LEU A 49 -1.48 -7.13 -11.44
CA LEU A 49 -1.63 -6.24 -12.56
C LEU A 49 -2.37 -6.99 -13.66
N ILE A 50 -3.58 -6.55 -13.97
CA ILE A 50 -4.42 -7.15 -15.00
C ILE A 50 -4.46 -6.20 -16.20
N VAL A 51 -4.36 -6.76 -17.40
CA VAL A 51 -4.60 -6.02 -18.64
C VAL A 51 -5.95 -6.44 -19.18
N ALA A 52 -6.83 -5.48 -19.36
CA ALA A 52 -8.10 -5.64 -20.02
C ALA A 52 -8.00 -5.10 -21.46
N THR A 53 -8.44 -5.90 -22.43
CA THR A 53 -8.33 -5.59 -23.85
C THR A 53 -9.48 -6.17 -24.64
N ASN A 54 -9.75 -5.61 -25.81
CA ASN A 54 -10.66 -6.17 -26.80
C ASN A 54 -9.92 -6.91 -27.94
N GLN A 55 -8.59 -6.93 -27.90
CA GLN A 55 -7.74 -7.63 -28.85
C GLN A 55 -7.62 -9.12 -28.50
N SER A 56 -7.43 -9.98 -29.50
CA SER A 56 -7.22 -11.41 -29.28
C SER A 56 -5.95 -11.65 -28.46
N VAL A 57 -6.05 -12.48 -27.41
CA VAL A 57 -4.95 -12.83 -26.51
C VAL A 57 -4.78 -14.35 -26.47
N ALA A 58 -3.52 -14.79 -26.47
CA ALA A 58 -3.16 -16.21 -26.53
C ALA A 58 -3.29 -16.94 -25.18
N ASP A 59 -3.26 -16.23 -24.06
CA ASP A 59 -3.35 -16.84 -22.72
C ASP A 59 -4.12 -15.92 -21.74
N GLU A 60 -5.32 -16.33 -21.35
CA GLU A 60 -6.20 -15.62 -20.42
C GLU A 60 -6.16 -16.20 -18.99
N LYS A 61 -5.15 -17.00 -18.66
CA LYS A 61 -5.11 -17.65 -17.35
C LYS A 61 -4.94 -16.64 -16.23
N LEU A 62 -6.03 -16.43 -15.49
CA LEU A 62 -6.05 -15.66 -14.26
C LEU A 62 -6.04 -16.62 -13.05
N PRO A 63 -5.31 -16.28 -11.97
CA PRO A 63 -5.39 -17.00 -10.71
C PRO A 63 -6.82 -17.09 -10.19
N ALA A 64 -7.22 -18.24 -9.65
CA ALA A 64 -8.57 -18.46 -9.09
C ALA A 64 -8.94 -17.46 -7.97
N ALA A 65 -7.94 -16.91 -7.28
CA ALA A 65 -8.15 -15.86 -6.29
C ALA A 65 -8.83 -14.61 -6.88
N LEU A 66 -8.74 -14.38 -8.19
CA LEU A 66 -9.31 -13.22 -8.88
C LEU A 66 -10.69 -13.48 -9.47
N ASP A 67 -11.29 -14.66 -9.29
CA ASP A 67 -12.56 -15.01 -9.94
C ASP A 67 -13.70 -14.04 -9.62
N SER A 68 -13.84 -13.61 -8.36
CA SER A 68 -14.84 -12.61 -7.95
C SER A 68 -14.58 -11.26 -8.58
N VAL A 69 -13.31 -10.83 -8.58
CA VAL A 69 -12.86 -9.57 -9.17
C VAL A 69 -13.12 -9.55 -10.67
N VAL A 70 -12.79 -10.62 -11.39
CA VAL A 70 -13.01 -10.72 -12.84
C VAL A 70 -14.49 -10.68 -13.20
N LYS A 71 -15.34 -11.34 -12.41
CA LYS A 71 -16.80 -11.23 -12.57
C LYS A 71 -17.28 -9.79 -12.42
N GLN A 72 -16.78 -9.07 -11.42
CA GLN A 72 -17.09 -7.66 -11.23
C GLN A 72 -16.58 -6.79 -12.40
N LEU A 73 -15.36 -7.04 -12.87
CA LEU A 73 -14.79 -6.30 -14.00
C LEU A 73 -15.61 -6.52 -15.28
N ARG A 74 -15.99 -7.76 -15.59
CA ARG A 74 -16.84 -8.08 -16.75
C ARG A 74 -18.24 -7.46 -16.67
N ALA A 75 -18.75 -7.24 -15.46
CA ALA A 75 -20.04 -6.57 -15.26
C ALA A 75 -19.95 -5.04 -15.40
N THR A 76 -18.76 -4.45 -15.26
CA THR A 76 -18.57 -2.99 -15.15
C THR A 76 -17.84 -2.39 -16.35
N LEU A 77 -16.93 -3.13 -16.99
CA LEU A 77 -16.07 -2.65 -18.07
C LEU A 77 -16.35 -3.40 -19.38
N PRO A 78 -16.34 -2.71 -20.54
CA PRO A 78 -16.67 -3.28 -21.84
C PRO A 78 -15.48 -3.98 -22.51
N PHE A 79 -14.68 -4.72 -21.73
CA PHE A 79 -13.55 -5.50 -22.25
C PHE A 79 -13.92 -6.97 -22.38
N LYS A 80 -13.56 -7.57 -23.52
CA LYS A 80 -13.76 -9.00 -23.78
C LYS A 80 -12.78 -9.86 -23.01
N ASN A 81 -11.52 -9.41 -22.95
CA ASN A 81 -10.40 -10.23 -22.54
C ASN A 81 -9.69 -9.60 -21.34
N TYR A 82 -9.27 -10.45 -20.41
CA TYR A 82 -8.56 -10.07 -19.19
C TYR A 82 -7.39 -11.04 -19.00
N ARG A 83 -6.16 -10.51 -18.93
CA ARG A 83 -4.95 -11.32 -18.73
C ARG A 83 -4.11 -10.79 -17.59
N LEU A 84 -3.36 -11.69 -16.95
CA LEU A 84 -2.40 -11.32 -15.92
C LEU A 84 -1.13 -10.76 -16.58
N ALA A 85 -0.74 -9.54 -16.22
CA ALA A 85 0.53 -8.95 -16.61
C ALA A 85 1.64 -9.18 -15.57
N ALA A 86 1.30 -9.10 -14.28
CA ALA A 86 2.23 -9.36 -13.21
C ALA A 86 1.52 -9.76 -11.92
N THR A 87 2.20 -10.58 -11.11
CA THR A 87 1.86 -10.83 -9.71
C THR A 87 3.07 -10.49 -8.86
N LEU A 88 2.89 -9.61 -7.88
CA LEU A 88 3.93 -9.24 -6.93
C LEU A 88 3.51 -9.69 -5.55
N LEU A 89 4.35 -10.52 -4.92
CA LEU A 89 4.13 -11.04 -3.58
C LEU A 89 5.17 -10.43 -2.65
N ASN A 90 4.73 -9.69 -1.64
CA ASN A 90 5.63 -8.98 -0.74
C ASN A 90 5.20 -9.16 0.70
N ARG A 91 6.19 -9.21 1.60
CA ARG A 91 5.94 -9.20 3.04
C ARG A 91 6.35 -7.84 3.60
N VAL A 92 5.45 -7.23 4.37
CA VAL A 92 5.68 -5.94 5.02
C VAL A 92 5.32 -6.07 6.50
N LYS A 93 6.10 -5.44 7.38
CA LYS A 93 5.74 -5.36 8.80
C LYS A 93 4.51 -4.47 8.98
N ASN A 94 3.75 -4.67 10.05
CA ASN A 94 2.74 -3.70 10.45
C ASN A 94 3.40 -2.34 10.66
N GLU A 95 2.75 -1.29 10.16
CA GLU A 95 3.25 0.10 10.07
C GLU A 95 4.50 0.26 9.19
N GLY A 96 4.82 -0.76 8.39
CA GLY A 96 5.94 -0.76 7.46
C GLY A 96 5.65 -0.04 6.15
N ARG A 97 6.70 0.13 5.34
CA ARG A 97 6.65 0.70 3.99
C ARG A 97 6.98 -0.34 2.93
N LEU A 98 6.52 -0.12 1.71
CA LEU A 98 6.85 -0.93 0.55
C LEU A 98 7.33 -0.01 -0.59
N ASP A 99 8.47 -0.30 -1.20
CA ASP A 99 8.94 0.36 -2.43
C ASP A 99 9.54 -0.71 -3.33
N LEU A 100 8.96 -0.86 -4.51
CA LEU A 100 9.33 -1.86 -5.50
C LEU A 100 9.42 -1.20 -6.85
N SER A 101 10.40 -1.61 -7.64
CA SER A 101 10.51 -1.27 -9.05
C SER A 101 10.91 -2.52 -9.82
N TRP A 102 10.29 -2.74 -10.97
CA TRP A 102 10.56 -3.90 -11.81
C TRP A 102 10.50 -3.53 -13.29
N ILE A 103 11.11 -4.39 -14.10
CA ILE A 103 11.08 -4.35 -15.55
C ILE A 103 10.21 -5.50 -16.00
N GLY A 104 9.18 -5.19 -16.79
CA GLY A 104 8.26 -6.17 -17.37
C GLY A 104 8.38 -6.20 -18.88
N ALA A 105 7.87 -7.28 -19.47
CA ALA A 105 7.57 -7.29 -20.90
C ALA A 105 6.61 -6.14 -21.25
N PRO A 106 6.58 -5.67 -22.52
CA PRO A 106 5.58 -4.72 -22.98
C PRO A 106 4.17 -5.13 -22.54
N ILE A 107 3.59 -4.33 -21.63
CA ILE A 107 2.24 -4.59 -21.09
C ILE A 107 1.18 -4.19 -22.11
N ILE A 108 1.52 -3.22 -22.97
CA ILE A 108 0.77 -2.78 -24.13
C ILE A 108 1.58 -3.10 -25.39
N SER A 109 0.96 -3.78 -26.36
CA SER A 109 1.54 -3.95 -27.70
C SER A 109 0.47 -3.64 -28.74
N ALA A 110 0.81 -2.77 -29.70
CA ALA A 110 -0.08 -2.43 -30.82
C ALA A 110 -0.15 -3.54 -31.89
N GLN A 111 0.75 -4.52 -31.80
CA GLN A 111 0.86 -5.65 -32.72
C GLN A 111 1.09 -6.93 -31.90
N SER A 112 0.65 -8.06 -32.45
CA SER A 112 0.61 -9.40 -31.82
C SER A 112 1.97 -9.97 -31.41
N GLU A 113 3.06 -9.21 -31.53
CA GLU A 113 4.40 -9.61 -31.12
C GLU A 113 4.95 -8.66 -30.06
N VAL A 114 5.12 -9.19 -28.85
CA VAL A 114 5.78 -8.53 -27.73
C VAL A 114 7.27 -8.47 -28.05
N SER A 115 7.74 -7.35 -28.62
CA SER A 115 9.18 -7.20 -28.87
C SER A 115 9.94 -7.11 -27.55
N PRO A 116 10.94 -7.98 -27.30
CA PRO A 116 11.76 -7.92 -26.09
C PRO A 116 12.61 -6.65 -26.02
N LEU A 117 12.69 -5.88 -27.12
CA LEU A 117 13.48 -4.66 -27.24
C LEU A 117 12.80 -3.42 -26.66
N THR A 118 11.53 -3.51 -26.24
CA THR A 118 10.76 -2.39 -25.70
C THR A 118 10.16 -2.72 -24.33
N PRO A 119 11.00 -2.82 -23.27
CA PRO A 119 10.50 -3.19 -21.95
C PRO A 119 9.58 -2.11 -21.37
N SER A 120 8.71 -2.50 -20.45
CA SER A 120 7.95 -1.59 -19.60
C SER A 120 8.60 -1.48 -18.22
N PHE A 121 8.66 -0.27 -17.68
CA PHE A 121 9.19 -0.05 -16.33
C PHE A 121 8.03 0.23 -15.40
N SER A 122 7.98 -0.41 -14.24
CA SER A 122 6.89 -0.21 -13.29
C SER A 122 7.43 -0.06 -11.88
N SER A 123 6.73 0.72 -11.08
CA SER A 123 7.04 0.98 -9.68
C SER A 123 5.78 0.92 -8.85
N PHE A 124 5.89 0.33 -7.66
CA PHE A 124 4.82 0.23 -6.69
C PHE A 124 5.33 0.65 -5.32
N LYS A 125 4.66 1.64 -4.73
CA LYS A 125 5.05 2.22 -3.44
C LYS A 125 3.85 2.31 -2.53
N ILE A 126 4.08 2.02 -1.25
CA ILE A 126 3.16 2.32 -0.16
C ILE A 126 3.96 2.96 0.97
N ARG A 127 3.50 4.12 1.43
CA ARG A 127 4.16 4.86 2.51
C ARG A 127 4.01 4.14 3.85
N VAL A 128 2.79 3.70 4.17
CA VAL A 128 2.48 2.96 5.40
C VAL A 128 1.44 1.88 5.12
N VAL A 129 1.71 0.65 5.56
CA VAL A 129 0.75 -0.45 5.61
C VAL A 129 0.42 -0.73 7.07
N LYS A 130 -0.84 -0.59 7.47
CA LYS A 130 -1.26 -0.69 8.88
C LYS A 130 -2.49 -1.57 9.05
N LEU A 131 -2.48 -2.40 10.08
CA LEU A 131 -3.69 -3.05 10.60
C LEU A 131 -4.48 -2.03 11.44
N ALA A 132 -5.75 -1.83 11.09
CA ALA A 132 -6.65 -0.95 11.81
C ALA A 132 -8.02 -1.61 11.99
N LYS A 133 -8.88 -0.99 12.80
CA LYS A 133 -10.30 -1.31 12.86
C LYS A 133 -11.08 -0.21 12.15
N ASN A 134 -12.06 -0.60 11.34
CA ASN A 134 -12.99 0.36 10.75
C ASN A 134 -14.03 0.83 11.79
N THR A 135 -14.92 1.73 11.39
CA THR A 135 -16.00 2.25 12.26
C THR A 135 -16.96 1.17 12.77
N ALA A 136 -17.06 0.05 12.05
CA ALA A 136 -17.86 -1.12 12.45
C ALA A 136 -17.09 -2.11 13.35
N GLY A 137 -15.84 -1.80 13.71
CA GLY A 137 -14.98 -2.64 14.54
C GLY A 137 -14.32 -3.81 13.79
N GLU A 138 -14.50 -3.91 12.48
CA GLU A 138 -13.91 -4.96 11.65
C GLU A 138 -12.44 -4.66 11.37
N THR A 139 -11.61 -5.70 11.31
CA THR A 139 -10.19 -5.51 11.01
C THR A 139 -10.00 -5.26 9.52
N VAL A 140 -9.28 -4.19 9.19
CA VAL A 140 -8.94 -3.76 7.84
C VAL A 140 -7.44 -3.50 7.73
N VAL A 141 -6.89 -3.70 6.54
CA VAL A 141 -5.54 -3.26 6.20
C VAL A 141 -5.65 -1.91 5.51
N GLN A 142 -5.11 -0.88 6.16
CA GLN A 142 -4.98 0.46 5.60
C GLN A 142 -3.64 0.57 4.87
N MET A 143 -3.67 1.07 3.64
CA MET A 143 -2.49 1.37 2.86
C MET A 143 -2.52 2.85 2.49
N ALA A 144 -1.68 3.63 3.18
CA ALA A 144 -1.56 5.06 2.96
C ALA A 144 -0.39 5.35 2.02
N GLY A 145 -0.58 6.31 1.11
CA GLY A 145 0.34 6.65 0.05
C GLY A 145 0.53 5.50 -0.94
N PHE A 146 -0.55 4.81 -1.31
CA PHE A 146 -0.51 3.84 -2.40
C PHE A 146 -0.21 4.59 -3.69
N ASN A 147 0.88 4.23 -4.36
CA ASN A 147 1.31 4.81 -5.61
C ASN A 147 1.77 3.71 -6.55
N PHE A 148 1.11 3.61 -7.70
CA PHE A 148 1.56 2.80 -8.83
C PHE A 148 1.97 3.74 -9.96
N GLY A 149 3.13 3.46 -10.56
CA GLY A 149 3.61 4.17 -11.73
C GLY A 149 4.17 3.19 -12.74
N ALA A 150 3.93 3.46 -14.02
CA ALA A 150 4.49 2.68 -15.10
C ALA A 150 4.90 3.59 -16.26
N ARG A 151 5.95 3.17 -16.97
CA ARG A 151 6.49 3.83 -18.15
C ARG A 151 6.42 2.85 -19.31
N PHE A 152 5.63 3.20 -20.32
CA PHE A 152 5.35 2.33 -21.45
C PHE A 152 5.96 2.87 -22.74
N PRO A 153 6.51 1.98 -23.60
CA PRO A 153 6.99 2.38 -24.90
C PRO A 153 5.80 2.71 -25.81
N ILE A 154 5.87 3.85 -26.47
CA ILE A 154 5.01 4.24 -27.60
C ILE A 154 5.88 4.41 -28.84
N GLN A 155 5.42 3.89 -29.97
CA GLN A 155 6.12 4.09 -31.25
C GLN A 155 5.63 5.38 -31.88
N THR A 156 6.49 6.40 -31.89
CA THR A 156 6.20 7.69 -32.48
C THR A 156 6.79 7.71 -33.88
N MET A 157 6.00 7.23 -34.85
CA MET A 157 6.33 7.13 -36.28
C MET A 157 7.26 5.98 -36.70
N SER A 158 6.84 5.30 -37.75
CA SER A 158 7.69 4.51 -38.65
C SER A 158 7.81 5.33 -39.94
N VAL A 159 9.02 5.82 -40.24
CA VAL A 159 9.27 6.40 -41.56
C VAL A 159 9.24 5.24 -42.55
N ALA A 160 8.38 5.32 -43.58
CA ALA A 160 8.24 4.27 -44.60
C ALA A 160 9.52 4.15 -45.45
N SER A 161 10.54 3.51 -44.90
CA SER A 161 11.78 3.13 -45.57
C SER A 161 12.18 1.76 -45.04
N ALA A 162 12.63 0.88 -45.95
CA ALA A 162 12.92 -0.53 -45.66
C ALA A 162 13.95 -0.76 -44.54
N ASN A 163 14.66 0.29 -44.09
CA ASN A 163 15.67 0.27 -43.03
C ASN A 163 15.36 1.24 -41.87
N ALA A 164 14.13 1.76 -41.74
CA ALA A 164 13.80 2.70 -40.68
C ALA A 164 13.67 1.98 -39.32
N VAL A 165 14.49 2.39 -38.35
CA VAL A 165 14.36 1.98 -36.95
C VAL A 165 13.20 2.78 -36.32
N PRO A 166 12.20 2.13 -35.70
CA PRO A 166 11.09 2.83 -35.07
C PRO A 166 11.61 3.70 -33.92
N VAL A 167 11.14 4.96 -33.86
CA VAL A 167 11.44 5.84 -32.73
C VAL A 167 10.52 5.45 -31.57
N ILE A 168 11.12 5.03 -30.46
CA ILE A 168 10.41 4.62 -29.25
C ILE A 168 10.50 5.75 -28.23
N ASN A 169 9.36 6.33 -27.86
CA ASN A 169 9.25 7.23 -26.72
C ASN A 169 8.62 6.50 -25.53
N TYR A 170 8.85 6.99 -24.30
CA TYR A 170 8.30 6.40 -23.09
C TYR A 170 7.31 7.34 -22.43
N GLU A 171 6.06 6.90 -22.29
CA GLU A 171 5.01 7.66 -21.61
C GLU A 171 4.77 7.15 -20.19
N ASN A 172 4.57 8.10 -19.27
CA ASN A 172 4.29 7.81 -17.88
C ASN A 172 2.78 7.69 -17.65
N THR A 173 2.38 6.69 -16.88
CA THR A 173 1.02 6.55 -16.36
C THR A 173 1.08 6.05 -14.93
N GLY A 174 0.05 6.31 -14.14
CA GLY A 174 0.05 5.92 -12.75
C GLY A 174 -1.21 6.33 -12.01
N LEU A 175 -1.34 5.79 -10.81
CA LEU A 175 -2.42 6.07 -9.88
C LEU A 175 -1.83 6.32 -8.50
N GLN A 176 -2.37 7.30 -7.80
CA GLN A 176 -2.08 7.54 -6.40
C GLN A 176 -3.38 7.66 -5.61
N THR A 177 -3.50 6.90 -4.53
CA THR A 177 -4.67 6.92 -3.65
C THR A 177 -4.28 6.43 -2.26
N ASP A 178 -5.18 6.59 -1.29
CA ASP A 178 -5.15 5.83 -0.05
C ASP A 178 -6.26 4.77 -0.12
N ILE A 179 -6.02 3.57 0.40
CA ILE A 179 -7.02 2.49 0.39
C ILE A 179 -7.14 1.82 1.75
N SER A 180 -8.32 1.27 2.02
CA SER A 180 -8.60 0.40 3.15
C SER A 180 -9.30 -0.85 2.62
N ILE A 181 -8.72 -2.02 2.89
CA ILE A 181 -9.23 -3.29 2.38
C ILE A 181 -9.49 -4.27 3.51
N ARG A 182 -10.45 -5.17 3.31
CA ARG A 182 -10.67 -6.32 4.20
C ARG A 182 -9.51 -7.29 4.06
N GLU A 183 -9.16 -7.97 5.15
CA GLU A 183 -8.08 -8.93 5.13
C GLU A 183 -8.39 -10.13 4.22
N GLY A 184 -7.41 -10.52 3.41
CA GLY A 184 -7.46 -11.70 2.55
C GLY A 184 -8.32 -11.57 1.30
N GLU A 185 -9.07 -10.48 1.16
CA GLU A 185 -9.94 -10.23 0.00
C GLU A 185 -9.20 -9.40 -1.06
N PRO A 186 -9.14 -9.87 -2.33
CA PRO A 186 -8.60 -9.07 -3.42
C PRO A 186 -9.60 -7.98 -3.82
N VAL A 187 -9.13 -6.74 -3.87
CA VAL A 187 -9.95 -5.55 -4.15
C VAL A 187 -9.34 -4.77 -5.31
N ILE A 188 -10.19 -4.25 -6.20
CA ILE A 188 -9.78 -3.36 -7.28
C ILE A 188 -9.42 -2.00 -6.67
N VAL A 189 -8.17 -1.57 -6.85
CA VAL A 189 -7.69 -0.26 -6.40
C VAL A 189 -8.01 0.82 -7.41
N GLY A 190 -7.88 0.50 -8.70
CA GLY A 190 -8.21 1.43 -9.77
C GLY A 190 -7.89 0.89 -11.15
N THR A 191 -8.28 1.68 -12.15
CA THR A 191 -8.12 1.38 -13.56
C THR A 191 -7.42 2.53 -14.26
N LEU A 192 -6.57 2.21 -15.23
CA LEU A 192 -5.76 3.16 -16.00
C LEU A 192 -5.91 2.82 -17.48
N ASN A 193 -6.48 3.72 -18.27
CA ASN A 193 -6.54 3.53 -19.72
C ASN A 193 -5.14 3.73 -20.31
N VAL A 194 -4.73 2.83 -21.20
CA VAL A 194 -3.39 2.81 -21.79
C VAL A 194 -3.42 2.37 -23.25
N GLY A 195 -2.47 2.90 -24.02
CA GLY A 195 -2.23 2.49 -25.40
C GLY A 195 -3.27 3.01 -26.40
N PRO A 196 -2.93 2.99 -27.71
CA PRO A 196 -3.81 3.46 -28.77
C PRO A 196 -4.99 2.51 -29.03
N SER A 197 -4.87 1.24 -28.61
CA SER A 197 -5.89 0.20 -28.77
C SER A 197 -7.05 0.32 -27.77
N GLY A 198 -6.99 1.29 -26.85
CA GLY A 198 -7.97 1.48 -25.80
C GLY A 198 -7.91 0.43 -24.70
N ASP A 199 -6.74 -0.17 -24.45
CA ASP A 199 -6.56 -1.15 -23.39
C ASP A 199 -6.63 -0.47 -22.02
N ALA A 200 -6.85 -1.26 -20.97
CA ALA A 200 -6.81 -0.78 -19.60
C ALA A 200 -5.91 -1.65 -18.72
N ILE A 201 -5.15 -1.00 -17.85
CA ILE A 201 -4.46 -1.61 -16.73
C ILE A 201 -5.37 -1.54 -15.51
N ILE A 202 -5.52 -2.65 -14.82
CA ILE A 202 -6.33 -2.78 -13.62
C ILE A 202 -5.42 -3.24 -12.49
N LEU A 203 -5.46 -2.49 -11.39
CA LEU A 203 -4.70 -2.78 -10.18
C LEU A 203 -5.60 -3.47 -9.19
N VAL A 204 -5.20 -4.67 -8.76
CA VAL A 204 -5.91 -5.44 -7.74
C VAL A 204 -4.95 -5.76 -6.62
N VAL A 205 -5.35 -5.49 -5.37
CA VAL A 205 -4.52 -5.70 -4.20
C VAL A 205 -5.24 -6.58 -3.21
N SER A 206 -4.50 -7.50 -2.59
CA SER A 206 -4.92 -8.19 -1.38
C SER A 206 -3.85 -8.03 -0.31
N ALA A 207 -4.27 -8.05 0.95
CA ALA A 207 -3.35 -8.12 2.07
C ALA A 207 -3.96 -8.93 3.21
N LYS A 208 -3.12 -9.72 3.87
CA LYS A 208 -3.52 -10.52 5.03
C LYS A 208 -2.36 -10.66 6.00
N ARG A 209 -2.64 -10.99 7.25
CA ARG A 209 -1.59 -11.41 8.18
C ARG A 209 -0.85 -12.63 7.63
N THR A 210 0.47 -12.62 7.78
CA THR A 210 1.30 -13.79 7.50
C THR A 210 0.88 -14.93 8.40
N SER A 211 0.55 -16.09 7.83
CA SER A 211 0.27 -17.30 8.61
C SER A 211 1.53 -17.74 9.35
N ARG A 212 1.41 -18.01 10.65
CA ARG A 212 2.46 -18.69 11.44
C ARG A 212 2.58 -20.15 11.04
#